data_AF-A0A354YF74-F1
#
_entry.id   AF-A0A354YF74-F1
#
_cell.length_a   1.000
_cell.length_b   1.000
_cell.length_c   1.000
_cell.angle_alpha   90.00
_cell.angle_beta   90.00
_cell.angle_gamma   90.00
#
_symmetry.space_group_name_H-M   'P 1'
#
loop_
_entity.id
_entity.type
_entity.pdbx_description
1 polymer ?
#
loop_
_entity_poly.entity_id
_entity_poly.type
_entity_poly.pdbx_seq_one_letter_code
_entity_poly.pdbx_strand_id
1 'polypeptide(L)' 'MNAAQARAIARAFLPERRLGNRYDYYYARSKLRTDPLYPGALAALRGTGAPVLDLGCGLGLL' A
#
# COMPACT_ATOMS: atom_id res chain seq x y z
N MET A 1 -2.08 0.26 -10.21
CA MET A 1 -2.27 -1.04 -9.54
C MET A 1 -3.71 -1.48 -9.74
N ASN A 2 -3.98 -2.78 -9.98
CA ASN A 2 -5.36 -3.21 -10.16
C ASN A 2 -6.08 -3.42 -8.80
N ALA A 3 -7.41 -3.48 -8.83
CA ALA A 3 -8.21 -3.58 -7.61
C ALA A 3 -7.99 -4.88 -6.82
N ALA A 4 -7.62 -5.98 -7.50
CA ALA A 4 -7.35 -7.27 -6.87
C ALA A 4 -6.02 -7.24 -6.10
N GLN A 5 -4.96 -6.67 -6.69
CA GLN A 5 -3.66 -6.46 -6.06
C GLN A 5 -3.76 -5.55 -4.84
N ALA A 6 -4.44 -4.40 -4.98
CA ALA A 6 -4.66 -3.48 -3.87
C ALA A 6 -5.39 -4.17 -2.70
N ARG A 7 -6.40 -5.00 -3.00
CA ARG A 7 -7.10 -5.79 -1.97
C ARG A 7 -6.20 -6.85 -1.34
N ALA A 8 -5.33 -7.50 -2.11
CA ALA A 8 -4.41 -8.51 -1.60
C ALA A 8 -3.42 -7.90 -0.59
N ILE A 9 -2.80 -6.76 -0.91
CA ILE A 9 -1.91 -6.04 -0.01
C ILE A 9 -2.68 -5.55 1.23
N ALA A 10 -3.84 -4.91 1.03
CA ALA A 10 -4.62 -4.37 2.13
C ALA A 10 -5.01 -5.43 3.18
N ARG A 11 -5.21 -6.70 2.77
CA ARG A 11 -5.55 -7.80 3.69
C ARG A 11 -4.52 -8.05 4.77
N ALA A 12 -3.25 -7.67 4.58
CA ALA A 12 -2.22 -7.75 5.61
C ALA A 12 -2.54 -6.88 6.83
N PHE A 13 -3.36 -5.83 6.66
CA PHE A 13 -3.77 -4.89 7.70
C PHE A 13 -5.14 -5.23 8.31
N LEU A 14 -5.64 -6.45 8.10
CA LEU A 14 -6.84 -6.91 8.78
C LEU A 14 -6.53 -7.25 10.25
N PRO A 15 -7.43 -6.91 11.19
CA PRO A 15 -7.23 -7.28 12.58
C PRO A 15 -7.37 -8.79 12.76
N GLU A 16 -6.59 -9.36 13.67
CA GLU A 16 -6.67 -10.78 14.05
C GLU A 16 -8.05 -11.14 14.63
N ARG A 17 -8.63 -10.23 15.42
CA ARG A 17 -9.95 -10.40 16.02
C ARG A 17 -11.04 -9.92 15.06
N ARG A 18 -12.13 -10.69 14.96
CA ARG A 18 -13.25 -10.40 14.04
C ARG A 18 -13.85 -9.00 14.21
N LEU A 19 -13.90 -8.50 15.44
CA LEU A 19 -14.43 -7.17 15.81
C LEU A 19 -13.32 -6.12 16.03
N GLY A 20 -12.10 -6.37 15.57
CA GLY A 20 -11.02 -5.39 15.66
C GLY A 20 -11.18 -4.21 14.68
N ASN A 21 -10.42 -3.15 14.92
CA ASN A 21 -10.40 -1.97 14.04
C ASN A 21 -9.89 -2.36 12.64
N ARG A 22 -10.61 -1.93 11.59
CA ARG A 22 -10.27 -2.20 10.18
C ARG A 22 -9.85 -0.93 9.44
N TYR A 23 -9.55 0.15 10.16
CA TYR A 23 -9.15 1.43 9.59
C TYR A 23 -7.98 1.26 8.62
N ASP A 24 -6.88 0.63 9.06
CA ASP A 24 -5.68 0.46 8.23
C ASP A 24 -5.94 -0.35 6.96
N TYR A 25 -6.76 -1.41 7.05
CA TYR A 25 -7.24 -2.17 5.89
C TYR A 25 -7.93 -1.27 4.86
N TYR A 26 -8.89 -0.44 5.29
CA TYR A 26 -9.64 0.42 4.37
C TYR A 26 -8.79 1.59 3.86
N TYR A 27 -7.93 2.14 4.71
CA TYR A 27 -6.98 3.19 4.35
C TYR A 27 -6.02 2.69 3.26
N ALA A 28 -5.33 1.57 3.49
CA ALA A 28 -4.41 0.98 2.52
C ALA A 28 -5.11 0.62 1.20
N ARG A 29 -6.29 0.00 1.28
CA ARG A 29 -7.09 -0.33 0.08
C ARG A 29 -7.48 0.91 -0.72
N SER A 30 -7.86 2.00 -0.05
CA SER A 30 -8.22 3.25 -0.69
C SER A 30 -7.01 3.88 -1.38
N LYS A 31 -5.93 4.08 -0.61
CA LYS A 31 -4.66 4.66 -1.10
C LYS A 31 -4.11 3.93 -2.33
N LEU A 32 -3.98 2.61 -2.28
CA LEU A 32 -3.46 1.83 -3.41
C LEU A 32 -4.37 1.85 -4.66
N ARG A 33 -5.66 2.16 -4.49
CA ARG A 33 -6.62 2.23 -5.61
C ARG A 33 -6.73 3.61 -6.23
N THR A 34 -6.60 4.68 -5.45
CA THR A 34 -6.96 6.03 -5.89
C THR A 34 -5.81 7.01 -5.89
N ASP A 35 -4.74 6.74 -5.13
CA ASP A 35 -3.62 7.66 -5.03
C ASP A 35 -2.65 7.47 -6.21
N PRO A 36 -2.48 8.49 -7.09
CA PRO A 36 -1.60 8.38 -8.25
C PRO A 36 -0.11 8.30 -7.88
N LEU A 37 0.25 8.59 -6.63
CA LEU A 37 1.64 8.50 -6.16
C LEU A 37 2.22 7.09 -6.35
N TYR A 38 1.49 6.03 -6.00
CA TYR A 38 1.99 4.65 -6.09
C TYR A 38 2.37 4.22 -7.52
N PRO A 39 1.50 4.33 -8.54
CA PRO A 39 1.92 4.00 -9.90
C PRO A 39 3.04 4.91 -10.40
N GLY A 40 3.07 6.19 -10.01
CA GLY A 40 4.14 7.12 -10.38
C GLY A 40 5.50 6.74 -9.79
N ALA A 41 5.56 6.48 -8.49
CA ALA A 41 6.77 6.07 -7.78
C ALA A 41 7.30 4.73 -8.31
N LEU A 42 6.42 3.74 -8.50
CA LEU A 42 6.80 2.44 -9.06
C LEU A 42 7.29 2.55 -10.51
N ALA A 43 6.79 3.52 -11.28
CA ALA A 43 7.29 3.78 -12.63
C ALA A 43 8.68 4.44 -12.59
N ALA A 44 8.87 5.45 -11.73
CA ALA A 44 10.14 6.14 -11.57
C ALA A 44 11.27 5.25 -11.05
N LEU A 45 10.94 4.31 -10.16
CA LEU A 45 11.90 3.35 -9.60
C LEU A 45 12.09 2.10 -10.48
N ARG A 46 11.36 1.97 -11.60
CA ARG A 46 11.43 0.75 -12.39
C ARG A 46 12.81 0.58 -13.02
N GLY A 47 13.43 -0.57 -12.78
CA GLY A 47 14.75 -0.91 -13.32
C GLY A 47 15.91 -0.28 -12.58
N THR A 48 15.67 0.51 -11.52
CA THR A 48 16.74 0.92 -10.62
C THR A 48 17.15 -0.23 -9.71
N GLY A 49 18.45 -0.36 -9.47
CA GLY A 49 19.01 -1.20 -8.42
C GLY A 49 19.46 -0.41 -7.19
N ALA A 50 19.25 0.91 -7.20
CA ALA A 50 19.64 1.76 -6.08
C ALA A 50 18.77 1.46 -4.85
N PRO A 51 19.32 1.53 -3.63
CA PRO A 51 18.55 1.39 -2.41
C PRO A 51 17.49 2.49 -2.31
N VAL A 52 16.31 2.14 -1.79
CA VAL A 52 15.17 3.05 -1.61
C VAL A 52 15.01 3.37 -0.13
N LEU A 53 14.90 4.66 0.18
CA LEU A 53 14.57 5.17 1.52
C LEU A 53 13.15 5.76 1.48
N ASP A 54 12.23 5.14 2.23
CA ASP A 54 10.86 5.63 2.38
C ASP A 54 10.74 6.49 3.65
N LEU A 55 10.62 7.81 3.48
CA LEU A 55 10.56 8.77 4.57
C LEU A 55 9.11 8.97 5.03
N GLY A 56 8.86 8.73 6.32
CA GLY A 56 7.50 8.82 6.86
C GLY A 56 6.60 7.69 6.34
N CYS A 57 7.15 6.48 6.21
CA CYS A 57 6.52 5.34 5.52
C CYS A 57 5.14 4.94 6.06
N GLY A 58 4.74 5.35 7.27
CA GLY A 58 3.43 5.07 7.85
C GLY A 58 3.16 3.56 7.88
N LEU A 59 2.21 3.09 7.07
CA LEU A 59 1.88 1.67 6.95
C LEU A 59 2.84 0.87 6.04
N GLY A 60 3.83 1.52 5.41
CA GLY A 60 4.83 0.88 4.56
C GLY A 60 4.24 0.22 3.31
N LEU A 61 3.50 0.99 2.49
CA LEU A 61 2.77 0.47 1.33
C LEU A 61 3.58 0.45 0.02
N LEU A 62 4.81 0.96 0.01
CA LEU A 62 5.68 1.05 -1.17
C LEU A 62 6.60 -0.17 -1.30
#